data_AF-A0A8F9TZE4-F1
#
_entry.id   AF-A0A8F9TZE4-F1
#
_cell.length_a   1.000
_cell.length_b   1.000
_cell.length_c   1.000
_cell.angle_alpha   90.00
_cell.angle_beta   90.00
_cell.angle_gamma   90.00
#
_symmetry.space_group_name_H-M   'P 1'
#
loop_
_entity.id
_entity.type
_entity.pdbx_description
1 polymer ?
#
loop_
_entity_poly.entity_id
_entity_poly.type
_entity_poly.pdbx_seq_one_letter_code
_entity_poly.pdbx_strand_id
1 'polypeptide(L)'
;MIRVFVSGCYDIVHAGHLQFFREARALGDHLTVSFASTDVLWLHKHRRSSLPDEHKQALLAGLRMVDDVVVGTGTEEGIDFRADFLRLRPDILAVTEDDKYTPLKKALCAEVGARYVVLPKTPPQFTPISTTQIVRFIRAPEAAPLRVDFAGGWLDVPRYARDGAFVVNCAISPTVSLRDWPYERNAGLGGSGAWALLNGRDGVNAELDLGVGWQDPVIIAESGLCVWRSGPRPVLELKHNGEFLRGRMALYWTGAPHDTPGICKNERDYAAIARAGATARDAVWRSDLALLAAAVRQSSAVQRAEGMAPLPGEADGPAGILPDGVQPLAWKYCGGGFGGYAVYLFASESERDRVCAVAGFRPIEPYLALK
;
A
#
# COMPACT_ATOMS: atom_id res chain seq x y z
N MET A 1 -2.97 12.02 -48.40
CA MET A 1 -2.82 12.43 -47.00
C MET A 1 -3.55 11.43 -46.15
N ILE A 2 -2.83 10.62 -45.37
CA ILE A 2 -3.40 9.60 -44.49
C ILE A 2 -3.75 10.24 -43.14
N ARG A 3 -5.01 10.17 -42.74
CA ARG A 3 -5.51 10.76 -41.48
C ARG A 3 -5.60 9.69 -40.39
N VAL A 4 -4.91 9.93 -39.29
CA VAL A 4 -4.89 9.07 -38.11
C VAL A 4 -5.73 9.71 -37.01
N PHE A 5 -6.51 8.89 -36.32
CA PHE A 5 -7.32 9.28 -35.18
C PHE A 5 -6.94 8.43 -33.97
N VAL A 6 -6.83 9.06 -32.80
CA VAL A 6 -6.68 8.40 -31.51
C VAL A 6 -7.68 8.95 -30.53
N SER A 7 -8.14 8.12 -29.58
CA SER A 7 -9.06 8.54 -28.52
C SER A 7 -8.61 8.06 -27.15
N GLY A 8 -8.93 8.85 -26.12
CA GLY A 8 -8.62 8.51 -24.73
C GLY A 8 -9.18 9.54 -23.74
N CYS A 9 -8.90 9.37 -22.45
CA CYS A 9 -9.32 10.37 -21.46
C CYS A 9 -8.36 11.58 -21.41
N TYR A 10 -7.06 11.32 -21.55
CA TYR A 10 -5.97 12.30 -21.46
C TYR A 10 -6.09 13.31 -20.31
N ASP A 11 -6.54 12.83 -19.14
CA ASP A 11 -6.86 13.66 -17.98
C ASP A 11 -5.62 14.37 -17.41
N ILE A 12 -4.52 13.62 -17.21
CA ILE A 12 -3.20 14.18 -16.93
C ILE A 12 -2.25 13.65 -18.00
N VAL A 13 -1.79 14.53 -18.90
CA VAL A 13 -0.86 14.19 -19.97
C VAL A 13 0.54 13.92 -19.39
N HIS A 14 1.21 12.88 -19.89
CA HIS A 14 2.55 12.46 -19.45
C HIS A 14 3.32 11.84 -20.61
N ALA A 15 4.62 11.58 -20.43
CA ALA A 15 5.53 11.15 -21.50
C ALA A 15 5.09 9.87 -22.25
N GLY A 16 4.41 8.94 -21.56
CA GLY A 16 3.77 7.78 -22.21
C GLY A 16 2.74 8.16 -23.29
N HIS A 17 1.91 9.19 -23.04
CA HIS A 17 0.99 9.71 -24.05
C HIS A 17 1.76 10.34 -25.24
N LEU A 18 2.85 11.06 -24.98
CA LEU A 18 3.68 11.63 -26.05
C LEU A 18 4.30 10.54 -26.94
N GLN A 19 4.76 9.44 -26.36
CA GLN A 19 5.28 8.29 -27.11
C GLN A 19 4.17 7.67 -27.98
N PHE A 20 3.01 7.39 -27.40
CA PHE A 20 1.85 6.86 -28.13
C PHE A 20 1.41 7.77 -29.29
N PHE A 21 1.35 9.09 -29.08
CA PHE A 21 1.00 10.04 -30.13
C PHE A 21 2.03 10.09 -31.26
N ARG A 22 3.33 9.95 -30.97
CA ARG A 22 4.37 9.88 -32.01
C ARG A 22 4.22 8.63 -32.87
N GLU A 23 3.96 7.49 -32.23
CA GLU A 23 3.77 6.21 -32.90
C GLU A 23 2.50 6.22 -33.75
N ALA A 24 1.41 6.78 -33.24
CA ALA A 24 0.18 6.98 -34.01
C ALA A 24 0.42 7.94 -35.19
N ARG A 25 1.08 9.09 -34.97
CA ARG A 25 1.39 10.06 -36.03
C ARG A 25 2.28 9.46 -37.13
N ALA A 26 3.12 8.47 -36.82
CA ALA A 26 3.97 7.78 -37.79
C ALA A 26 3.18 6.87 -38.76
N LEU A 27 1.90 6.56 -38.47
CA LEU A 27 1.04 5.78 -39.36
C LEU A 27 0.45 6.58 -40.53
N GLY A 28 0.58 7.91 -40.52
CA GLY A 28 0.01 8.77 -41.56
C GLY A 28 0.61 10.17 -41.61
N ASP A 29 -0.13 11.10 -42.19
CA ASP A 29 0.29 12.47 -42.46
C ASP A 29 -0.39 13.49 -41.52
N HIS A 30 -1.37 13.05 -40.73
CA HIS A 30 -2.14 13.91 -39.82
C HIS A 30 -2.63 13.12 -38.61
N LEU A 31 -2.55 13.68 -37.42
CA LEU A 31 -3.07 13.10 -36.19
C LEU A 31 -4.15 13.99 -35.57
N THR A 32 -5.37 13.46 -35.51
CA THR A 32 -6.44 14.00 -34.67
C THR A 32 -6.44 13.26 -33.33
N VAL A 33 -6.37 14.00 -32.22
CA VAL A 33 -6.49 13.45 -30.87
C VAL A 33 -7.86 13.81 -30.30
N SER A 34 -8.62 12.79 -29.91
CA SER A 34 -9.88 12.97 -29.19
C SER A 34 -9.72 12.70 -27.70
N PHE A 35 -10.17 13.62 -26.86
CA PHE A 35 -10.23 13.41 -25.42
C PHE A 35 -11.67 13.42 -24.89
N ALA A 36 -11.97 12.54 -23.93
CA ALA A 36 -13.27 12.51 -23.26
C ALA A 36 -13.51 13.81 -22.45
N SER A 37 -14.68 14.41 -22.62
CA SER A 37 -15.12 15.58 -21.86
C SER A 37 -15.23 15.29 -20.36
N THR A 38 -15.31 16.34 -19.56
CA THR A 38 -15.49 16.22 -18.11
C THR A 38 -16.79 15.46 -17.77
N ASP A 39 -17.86 15.65 -18.54
CA ASP A 39 -19.14 14.97 -18.35
C ASP A 39 -19.06 13.48 -18.70
N VAL A 40 -18.37 13.13 -19.80
CA VAL A 40 -18.13 11.74 -20.21
C VAL A 40 -17.29 11.00 -19.15
N LEU A 41 -16.27 11.66 -18.60
CA LEU A 41 -15.47 11.14 -17.48
C LEU A 41 -16.32 10.90 -16.23
N TRP A 42 -17.21 11.83 -15.89
CA TRP A 42 -18.11 11.69 -14.76
C TRP A 42 -19.09 10.51 -14.95
N LEU A 43 -19.68 10.41 -16.15
CA LEU A 43 -20.66 9.39 -16.50
C LEU A 43 -20.07 7.97 -16.46
N HIS A 44 -18.93 7.76 -17.12
CA HIS A 44 -18.39 6.40 -17.33
C HIS A 44 -17.30 5.99 -16.34
N LYS A 45 -16.61 6.94 -15.71
CA LYS A 45 -15.50 6.66 -14.77
C LYS A 45 -15.80 7.08 -13.33
N HIS A 46 -16.96 7.69 -13.08
CA HIS A 46 -17.38 8.17 -11.75
C HIS A 46 -16.29 9.00 -11.05
N ARG A 47 -15.54 9.78 -11.84
CA ARG A 47 -14.45 10.64 -11.35
C ARG A 47 -14.56 12.01 -11.99
N ARG A 48 -14.23 13.04 -11.23
CA ARG A 48 -14.02 14.39 -11.78
C ARG A 48 -12.74 14.41 -12.61
N SER A 49 -12.76 15.15 -13.71
CA SER A 49 -11.56 15.48 -14.47
C SER A 49 -10.59 16.28 -13.58
N SER A 50 -9.30 15.95 -13.66
CA SER A 50 -8.22 16.65 -12.98
C SER A 50 -7.93 18.01 -13.63
N LEU A 51 -8.20 18.13 -14.93
CA LEU A 51 -8.08 19.36 -15.72
C LEU A 51 -9.42 19.74 -16.38
N PRO A 52 -9.77 21.04 -16.47
CA PRO A 52 -10.88 21.49 -17.31
C PRO A 52 -10.68 21.11 -18.78
N ASP A 53 -11.77 20.98 -19.55
CA ASP A 53 -11.71 20.56 -20.95
C ASP A 53 -10.89 21.52 -21.84
N GLU A 54 -11.01 22.84 -21.62
CA GLU A 54 -10.21 23.85 -22.33
C GLU A 54 -8.70 23.71 -22.11
N HIS A 55 -8.29 23.30 -20.89
CA HIS A 55 -6.89 23.05 -20.57
C HIS A 55 -6.38 21.80 -21.28
N LYS A 56 -7.16 20.71 -21.28
CA LYS A 56 -6.81 19.49 -22.02
C LYS A 56 -6.66 19.79 -23.51
N GLN A 57 -7.60 20.56 -24.08
CA GLN A 57 -7.55 20.95 -25.48
C GLN A 57 -6.29 21.78 -25.82
N ALA A 58 -6.00 22.83 -25.04
CA ALA A 58 -4.83 23.68 -25.26
C ALA A 58 -3.51 22.90 -25.14
N LEU A 59 -3.39 22.01 -24.14
CA LEU A 59 -2.20 21.18 -23.94
C LEU A 59 -1.99 20.22 -25.11
N LEU A 60 -3.03 19.52 -25.55
CA LEU A 60 -2.95 18.57 -26.66
C LEU A 60 -2.66 19.28 -27.99
N ALA A 61 -3.30 20.42 -28.25
CA ALA A 61 -3.09 21.19 -29.48
C ALA A 61 -1.69 21.82 -29.55
N GLY A 62 -1.04 22.04 -28.41
CA GLY A 62 0.34 22.52 -28.35
C GLY A 62 1.40 21.44 -28.66
N LEU A 63 1.02 20.17 -28.79
CA LEU A 63 1.96 19.08 -29.06
C LEU A 63 2.29 19.00 -30.56
N ARG A 64 3.58 19.08 -30.91
CA ARG A 64 4.07 19.12 -32.31
C ARG A 64 3.52 18.02 -33.23
N MET A 65 3.25 16.83 -32.70
CA MET A 65 2.77 15.68 -33.48
C MET A 65 1.25 15.64 -33.64
N VAL A 66 0.51 16.55 -32.98
CA VAL A 66 -0.95 16.62 -32.99
C VAL A 66 -1.36 17.75 -33.93
N ASP A 67 -2.15 17.41 -34.94
CA ASP A 67 -2.58 18.36 -35.97
C ASP A 67 -3.98 18.94 -35.66
N ASP A 68 -4.84 18.17 -34.98
CA ASP A 68 -6.18 18.60 -34.55
C ASP A 68 -6.59 17.94 -33.22
N VAL A 69 -7.46 18.60 -32.46
CA VAL A 69 -7.97 18.11 -31.18
C VAL A 69 -9.48 18.24 -31.11
N VAL A 70 -10.17 17.15 -30.76
CA VAL A 70 -11.63 17.12 -30.61
C VAL A 70 -12.05 16.66 -29.22
N VAL A 71 -13.15 17.20 -28.72
CA VAL A 71 -13.72 16.85 -27.42
C VAL A 71 -14.82 15.81 -27.62
N GLY A 72 -14.58 14.58 -27.15
CA GLY A 72 -15.58 13.52 -27.15
C GLY A 72 -16.66 13.82 -26.11
N THR A 73 -17.89 14.05 -26.58
CA THR A 73 -19.05 14.44 -25.77
C THR A 73 -20.19 13.41 -25.82
N GLY A 74 -20.03 12.35 -26.62
CA GLY A 74 -20.99 11.27 -26.71
C GLY A 74 -21.06 10.46 -25.42
N THR A 75 -22.26 9.97 -25.10
CA THR A 75 -22.54 9.18 -23.89
C THR A 75 -22.41 7.67 -24.11
N GLU A 76 -21.98 7.24 -25.29
CA GLU A 76 -21.77 5.83 -25.61
C GLU A 76 -20.38 5.39 -25.16
N GLU A 77 -20.32 4.45 -24.21
CA GLU A 77 -19.07 4.07 -23.59
C GLU A 77 -18.09 3.45 -24.59
N GLY A 78 -16.86 3.97 -24.62
CA GLY A 78 -15.79 3.50 -25.50
C GLY A 78 -15.78 4.11 -26.90
N ILE A 79 -16.85 4.82 -27.28
CA ILE A 79 -16.96 5.58 -28.54
C ILE A 79 -17.64 6.94 -28.33
N ASP A 80 -17.30 7.64 -27.25
CA ASP A 80 -17.74 9.02 -26.95
C ASP A 80 -17.41 10.04 -28.07
N PHE A 81 -16.47 9.68 -28.93
CA PHE A 81 -16.01 10.43 -30.09
C PHE A 81 -16.73 10.06 -31.41
N ARG A 82 -17.79 9.23 -31.38
CA ARG A 82 -18.48 8.71 -32.57
C ARG A 82 -18.87 9.78 -33.57
N ALA A 83 -19.51 10.87 -33.10
CA ALA A 83 -19.99 11.95 -33.97
C ALA A 83 -18.83 12.62 -34.74
N ASP A 84 -17.73 12.93 -34.06
CA ASP A 84 -16.54 13.51 -34.67
C ASP A 84 -15.83 12.54 -35.61
N PHE A 85 -15.76 11.26 -35.24
CA PHE A 85 -15.16 10.22 -36.07
C PHE A 85 -15.88 10.06 -37.42
N LEU A 86 -17.22 10.00 -37.39
CA LEU A 86 -18.05 9.92 -38.60
C LEU A 86 -17.94 11.18 -39.47
N ARG A 87 -17.82 12.35 -38.85
CA ARG A 87 -17.67 13.63 -39.53
C ARG A 87 -16.30 13.79 -40.19
N LEU A 88 -15.24 13.43 -39.49
CA LEU A 88 -13.85 13.61 -39.94
C LEU A 88 -13.39 12.51 -40.92
N ARG A 89 -14.02 11.33 -40.86
CA ARG A 89 -13.73 10.16 -41.71
C ARG A 89 -12.22 9.86 -41.82
N PRO A 90 -11.54 9.55 -40.70
CA PRO A 90 -10.12 9.23 -40.72
C PRO A 90 -9.86 7.90 -41.45
N ASP A 91 -8.63 7.71 -41.95
CA ASP A 91 -8.21 6.46 -42.59
C ASP A 91 -7.81 5.39 -41.57
N ILE A 92 -7.38 5.81 -40.37
CA ILE A 92 -6.87 4.93 -39.31
C ILE A 92 -7.43 5.35 -37.95
N LEU A 93 -7.95 4.40 -37.19
CA LEU A 93 -8.13 4.50 -35.74
C LEU A 93 -7.02 3.72 -35.06
N ALA A 94 -6.07 4.43 -34.42
CA ALA A 94 -4.97 3.81 -33.70
C ALA A 94 -5.33 3.64 -32.22
N VAL A 95 -5.05 2.45 -31.66
CA VAL A 95 -5.32 2.11 -30.26
C VAL A 95 -4.13 1.38 -29.63
N THR A 96 -4.14 1.24 -28.31
CA THR A 96 -3.19 0.42 -27.55
C THR A 96 -3.68 -1.02 -27.42
N GLU A 97 -2.78 -1.95 -27.06
CA GLU A 97 -3.09 -3.38 -26.88
C GLU A 97 -4.13 -3.67 -25.79
N ASP A 98 -4.32 -2.75 -24.83
CA ASP A 98 -5.25 -2.87 -23.70
C ASP A 98 -6.65 -2.28 -23.96
N ASP A 99 -6.96 -1.98 -25.23
CA ASP A 99 -8.28 -1.49 -25.63
C ASP A 99 -9.40 -2.48 -25.29
N LYS A 100 -10.39 -2.02 -24.52
CA LYS A 100 -11.50 -2.84 -24.02
C LYS A 100 -12.72 -2.86 -24.95
N TYR A 101 -12.76 -2.02 -25.97
CA TYR A 101 -13.94 -1.77 -26.81
C TYR A 101 -13.70 -2.14 -28.28
N THR A 102 -12.83 -3.12 -28.53
CA THR A 102 -12.44 -3.55 -29.88
C THR A 102 -13.64 -3.84 -30.81
N PRO A 103 -14.70 -4.56 -30.40
CA PRO A 103 -15.84 -4.83 -31.30
C PRO A 103 -16.56 -3.56 -31.76
N LEU A 104 -16.85 -2.65 -30.83
CA LEU A 104 -17.54 -1.37 -31.11
C LEU A 104 -16.69 -0.47 -32.01
N LYS A 105 -15.40 -0.33 -31.70
CA LYS A 105 -14.48 0.49 -32.48
C LYS A 105 -14.26 -0.06 -33.90
N LYS A 106 -14.20 -1.39 -34.07
CA LYS A 106 -14.13 -2.02 -35.40
C LYS A 106 -15.41 -1.80 -36.21
N ALA A 107 -16.58 -1.91 -35.58
CA ALA A 107 -17.85 -1.61 -36.24
C ALA A 107 -17.89 -0.14 -36.71
N LEU A 108 -17.51 0.80 -35.85
CA LEU A 108 -17.42 2.22 -36.18
C LEU A 108 -16.42 2.50 -37.33
N CYS A 109 -15.27 1.82 -37.33
CA CYS A 109 -14.30 1.93 -38.42
C CYS A 109 -14.89 1.47 -39.77
N ALA A 110 -15.68 0.39 -39.77
CA ALA A 110 -16.32 -0.13 -40.97
C ALA A 110 -17.33 0.86 -41.59
N GLU A 111 -18.01 1.68 -40.77
CA GLU A 111 -18.96 2.69 -41.26
C GLU A 111 -18.31 3.76 -42.16
N VAL A 112 -17.04 4.08 -41.92
CA VAL A 112 -16.31 5.14 -42.65
C VAL A 112 -15.23 4.60 -43.60
N GLY A 113 -14.94 3.30 -43.54
CA GLY A 113 -13.85 2.66 -44.28
C GLY A 113 -12.47 2.80 -43.63
N ALA A 114 -12.42 3.10 -42.32
CA ALA A 114 -11.17 3.24 -41.58
C ALA A 114 -10.56 1.87 -41.22
N ARG A 115 -9.23 1.83 -41.04
CA ARG A 115 -8.52 0.68 -40.48
C ARG A 115 -8.39 0.84 -38.97
N TYR A 116 -8.82 -0.18 -38.22
CA TYR A 116 -8.51 -0.30 -36.79
C TYR A 116 -7.11 -0.88 -36.63
N VAL A 117 -6.17 -0.11 -36.06
CA VAL A 117 -4.76 -0.50 -35.90
C VAL A 117 -4.42 -0.52 -34.42
N VAL A 118 -4.00 -1.70 -33.93
CA VAL A 118 -3.42 -1.85 -32.60
C VAL A 118 -1.92 -1.59 -32.70
N LEU A 119 -1.43 -0.58 -32.00
CA LEU A 119 0.00 -0.31 -31.93
C LEU A 119 0.68 -1.33 -31.00
N PRO A 120 1.81 -1.93 -31.41
CA PRO A 120 2.55 -2.87 -30.57
C PRO A 120 3.15 -2.13 -29.37
N LYS A 121 3.27 -2.82 -28.23
CA LYS A 121 4.04 -2.30 -27.09
C LYS A 121 5.51 -2.13 -27.45
N THR A 122 5.89 -0.89 -27.72
CA THR A 122 7.29 -0.49 -27.83
C THR A 122 7.89 -0.35 -26.43
N PRO A 123 9.20 -0.61 -26.25
CA PRO A 123 9.87 -0.32 -25.00
C PRO A 123 9.67 1.15 -24.61
N PRO A 124 9.35 1.43 -23.33
CA PRO A 124 9.10 2.79 -22.89
C PRO A 124 10.38 3.62 -23.01
N GLN A 125 10.30 4.78 -23.65
CA GLN A 125 11.43 5.71 -23.80
C GLN A 125 11.69 6.52 -22.51
N PHE A 126 10.74 6.48 -21.58
CA PHE A 126 10.76 7.20 -20.30
C PHE A 126 10.37 6.24 -19.18
N THR A 127 10.71 6.57 -17.94
CA THR A 127 10.22 5.82 -16.79
C THR A 127 8.68 5.72 -16.83
N PRO A 128 8.11 4.50 -16.85
CA PRO A 128 6.66 4.33 -16.98
C PRO A 128 5.89 5.00 -15.85
N ILE A 129 4.85 5.76 -16.22
CA ILE A 129 3.92 6.39 -15.29
C ILE A 129 2.50 6.39 -15.88
N SER A 130 1.50 6.41 -15.01
CA SER A 130 0.09 6.55 -15.36
C SER A 130 -0.55 7.72 -14.61
N THR A 131 -1.65 8.26 -15.14
CA THR A 131 -2.47 9.26 -14.43
C THR A 131 -2.86 8.78 -13.03
N THR A 132 -3.23 7.50 -12.88
CA THR A 132 -3.56 6.92 -11.56
C THR A 132 -2.39 6.99 -10.59
N GLN A 133 -1.16 6.67 -11.04
CA GLN A 133 0.03 6.79 -10.20
C GLN A 133 0.34 8.24 -9.84
N ILE A 134 0.21 9.19 -10.77
CA ILE A 134 0.41 10.62 -10.49
C ILE A 134 -0.56 11.09 -9.41
N VAL A 135 -1.86 10.79 -9.58
CA VAL A 135 -2.88 11.19 -8.60
C VAL A 135 -2.65 10.54 -7.25
N ARG A 136 -2.28 9.25 -7.21
CA ARG A 136 -1.96 8.57 -5.95
C ARG A 136 -0.74 9.17 -5.26
N PHE A 137 0.29 9.56 -6.02
CA PHE A 137 1.47 10.23 -5.48
C PHE A 137 1.14 11.62 -4.91
N ILE A 138 0.35 12.42 -5.63
CA ILE A 138 -0.11 13.74 -5.16
C ILE A 138 -0.94 13.61 -3.86
N ARG A 139 -1.73 12.53 -3.74
CA ARG A 139 -2.56 12.24 -2.56
C ARG A 139 -1.82 11.49 -1.45
N ALA A 140 -0.55 11.14 -1.64
CA ALA A 140 0.21 10.42 -0.64
C ALA A 140 0.32 11.27 0.63
N PRO A 141 0.17 10.68 1.83
CA PRO A 141 0.28 11.44 3.07
C PRO A 141 1.73 11.90 3.29
N GLU A 142 1.92 13.02 3.99
CA GLU A 142 3.26 13.51 4.35
C GLU A 142 3.95 12.63 5.39
N ALA A 143 3.15 11.98 6.25
CA ALA A 143 3.62 11.07 7.28
C ALA A 143 2.76 9.79 7.31
N ALA A 144 3.40 8.67 7.66
CA ALA A 144 2.75 7.37 7.81
C ALA A 144 3.10 6.77 9.18
N PRO A 145 2.17 6.08 9.86
CA PRO A 145 2.55 5.28 11.02
C PRO A 145 3.38 4.07 10.59
N LEU A 146 4.16 3.56 11.54
CA LEU A 146 4.66 2.19 11.49
C LEU A 146 3.72 1.29 12.29
N ARG A 147 4.07 0.02 12.47
CA ARG A 147 3.27 -0.91 13.25
C ARG A 147 4.09 -1.81 14.17
N VAL A 148 3.44 -2.29 15.22
CA VAL A 148 3.87 -3.44 16.04
C VAL A 148 2.79 -4.51 16.01
N ASP A 149 3.16 -5.76 16.27
CA ASP A 149 2.22 -6.87 16.45
C ASP A 149 2.38 -7.52 17.82
N PHE A 150 1.27 -7.72 18.53
CA PHE A 150 1.28 -8.31 19.88
C PHE A 150 1.21 -9.83 19.81
N ALA A 151 0.39 -10.38 18.90
CA ALA A 151 0.24 -11.82 18.73
C ALA A 151 -0.37 -12.18 17.37
N GLY A 152 -0.27 -13.46 17.02
CA GLY A 152 -0.85 -13.98 15.77
C GLY A 152 -0.03 -13.70 14.51
N GLY A 153 1.22 -13.25 14.63
CA GLY A 153 2.10 -13.03 13.49
C GLY A 153 2.23 -14.26 12.59
N TRP A 154 2.46 -14.06 11.29
CA TRP A 154 2.44 -15.09 10.24
C TRP A 154 1.07 -15.64 9.85
N LEU A 155 0.03 -15.49 10.68
CA LEU A 155 -1.33 -15.92 10.32
C LEU A 155 -2.03 -14.97 9.33
N ASP A 156 -1.39 -13.86 9.01
CA ASP A 156 -1.72 -12.97 7.90
C ASP A 156 -1.15 -13.47 6.56
N VAL A 157 -0.21 -14.43 6.56
CA VAL A 157 0.29 -15.02 5.31
C VAL A 157 -0.74 -16.04 4.82
N PRO A 158 -1.28 -15.91 3.58
CA PRO A 158 -2.36 -16.79 3.10
C PRO A 158 -2.07 -18.29 3.22
N ARG A 159 -0.81 -18.70 3.02
CA ARG A 159 -0.37 -20.10 3.16
C ARG A 159 -0.49 -20.65 4.59
N TYR A 160 -0.35 -19.79 5.59
CA TYR A 160 -0.32 -20.16 7.01
C TYR A 160 -1.59 -19.74 7.75
N ALA A 161 -2.54 -19.14 7.05
CA ALA A 161 -3.81 -18.71 7.61
C ALA A 161 -4.57 -19.89 8.24
N ARG A 162 -5.25 -19.60 9.35
CA ARG A 162 -6.01 -20.58 10.12
C ARG A 162 -7.40 -20.03 10.38
N ASP A 163 -8.42 -20.81 10.02
CA ASP A 163 -9.79 -20.42 10.32
C ASP A 163 -10.01 -20.28 11.83
N GLY A 164 -10.74 -19.24 12.23
CA GLY A 164 -10.96 -18.89 13.63
C GLY A 164 -9.73 -18.34 14.39
N ALA A 165 -8.59 -18.12 13.73
CA ALA A 165 -7.42 -17.50 14.36
C ALA A 165 -7.37 -15.97 14.11
N PHE A 166 -6.54 -15.27 14.89
CA PHE A 166 -6.50 -13.81 14.89
C PHE A 166 -5.08 -13.25 14.80
N VAL A 167 -4.94 -12.09 14.17
CA VAL A 167 -3.73 -11.25 14.18
C VAL A 167 -4.06 -9.97 14.93
N VAL A 168 -3.25 -9.61 15.92
CA VAL A 168 -3.47 -8.39 16.72
C VAL A 168 -2.26 -7.48 16.59
N ASN A 169 -2.48 -6.31 15.98
CA ASN A 169 -1.44 -5.33 15.68
C ASN A 169 -1.91 -3.91 15.96
N CYS A 170 -0.95 -2.99 16.04
CA CYS A 170 -1.21 -1.60 16.34
C CYS A 170 -0.34 -0.71 15.48
N ALA A 171 -0.96 0.28 14.84
CA ALA A 171 -0.25 1.39 14.24
C ALA A 171 0.31 2.28 15.34
N ILE A 172 1.55 2.75 15.18
CA ILE A 172 2.29 3.45 16.22
C ILE A 172 2.77 4.83 15.79
N SER A 173 2.96 5.70 16.77
CA SER A 173 3.74 6.93 16.67
C SER A 173 5.00 6.85 17.56
N PRO A 174 6.05 7.65 17.31
CA PRO A 174 6.20 8.66 16.23
C PRO A 174 6.02 8.11 14.83
N THR A 175 5.39 8.89 13.95
CA THR A 175 5.22 8.54 12.52
C THR A 175 6.53 8.75 11.76
N VAL A 176 6.59 8.26 10.52
CA VAL A 176 7.72 8.42 9.59
C VAL A 176 7.32 9.25 8.39
N SER A 177 8.29 9.89 7.74
CA SER A 177 8.13 10.62 6.48
C SER A 177 9.28 10.30 5.53
N LEU A 178 9.20 10.78 4.28
CA LEU A 178 10.33 10.66 3.33
C LEU A 178 11.54 11.51 3.72
N ARG A 179 11.39 12.46 4.64
CA ARG A 179 12.46 13.37 5.10
C ARG A 179 13.04 12.95 6.45
N ASP A 180 12.20 12.38 7.31
CA ASP A 180 12.55 12.00 8.66
C ASP A 180 12.07 10.58 8.94
N TRP A 181 13.01 9.71 9.28
CA TRP A 181 12.78 8.31 9.51
C TRP A 181 13.53 7.87 10.78
N PRO A 182 12.94 8.07 11.97
CA PRO A 182 13.61 7.84 13.26
C PRO A 182 13.60 6.37 13.69
N TYR A 183 13.69 5.43 12.75
CA TYR A 183 13.70 3.98 13.03
C TYR A 183 14.67 3.26 12.12
N GLU A 184 15.23 2.16 12.60
CA GLU A 184 16.17 1.41 11.79
C GLU A 184 15.46 0.69 10.63
N ARG A 185 16.17 0.58 9.51
CA ARG A 185 15.66 -0.14 8.34
C ARG A 185 15.71 -1.64 8.60
N ASN A 186 14.83 -2.38 7.92
CA ASN A 186 14.69 -3.81 8.10
C ASN A 186 14.55 -4.17 9.58
N ALA A 187 13.50 -3.65 10.23
CA ALA A 187 13.36 -3.78 11.68
C ALA A 187 12.03 -4.37 12.18
N GLY A 188 11.24 -4.99 11.31
CA GLY A 188 9.99 -5.68 11.68
C GLY A 188 8.80 -4.77 11.99
N LEU A 189 8.85 -3.49 11.59
CA LEU A 189 7.83 -2.48 11.91
C LEU A 189 6.90 -2.11 10.73
N GLY A 190 6.91 -2.87 9.63
CA GLY A 190 6.13 -2.54 8.42
C GLY A 190 6.67 -1.36 7.60
N GLY A 191 7.97 -1.09 7.68
CA GLY A 191 8.60 0.05 7.00
C GLY A 191 8.42 0.06 5.47
N SER A 192 8.39 -1.10 4.81
CA SER A 192 8.08 -1.20 3.37
C SER A 192 6.67 -0.72 3.05
N GLY A 193 5.69 -1.09 3.87
CA GLY A 193 4.30 -0.65 3.74
C GLY A 193 4.16 0.86 3.92
N ALA A 194 4.83 1.43 4.95
CA ALA A 194 4.83 2.88 5.18
C ALA A 194 5.52 3.63 4.03
N TRP A 195 6.66 3.13 3.55
CA TRP A 195 7.36 3.72 2.41
C TRP A 195 6.51 3.67 1.13
N ALA A 196 5.80 2.57 0.88
CA ALA A 196 4.89 2.43 -0.25
C ALA A 196 3.76 3.48 -0.16
N LEU A 197 3.13 3.62 1.00
CA LEU A 197 2.08 4.62 1.25
C LEU A 197 2.57 6.05 0.99
N LEU A 198 3.73 6.41 1.55
CA LEU A 198 4.36 7.73 1.37
C LEU A 198 4.74 8.03 -0.09
N ASN A 199 4.91 6.99 -0.92
CA ASN A 199 5.18 7.12 -2.35
C ASN A 199 3.93 6.94 -3.23
N GLY A 200 2.72 6.98 -2.64
CA GLY A 200 1.46 6.82 -3.37
C GLY A 200 1.30 5.45 -4.03
N ARG A 201 1.98 4.42 -3.51
CA ARG A 201 1.86 3.05 -3.98
C ARG A 201 0.81 2.32 -3.16
N ASP A 202 0.10 1.42 -3.81
CA ASP A 202 -0.90 0.56 -3.18
C ASP A 202 -0.20 -0.67 -2.59
N GLY A 203 0.25 -0.56 -1.34
CA GLY A 203 0.97 -1.63 -0.65
C GLY A 203 0.11 -2.87 -0.41
N VAL A 204 -1.20 -2.71 -0.18
CA VAL A 204 -2.11 -3.82 0.15
C VAL A 204 -2.26 -4.77 -1.02
N ASN A 205 -2.62 -4.25 -2.20
CA ASN A 205 -2.82 -5.09 -3.37
C ASN A 205 -1.49 -5.69 -3.86
N ALA A 206 -0.39 -4.93 -3.79
CA ALA A 206 0.93 -5.42 -4.15
C ALA A 206 1.40 -6.59 -3.29
N GLU A 207 1.09 -6.59 -1.98
CA GLU A 207 1.46 -7.68 -1.08
C GLU A 207 0.55 -8.91 -1.22
N LEU A 208 -0.77 -8.69 -1.40
CA LEU A 208 -1.71 -9.78 -1.66
C LEU A 208 -1.37 -10.55 -2.96
N ASP A 209 -0.97 -9.85 -4.01
CA ASP A 209 -0.59 -10.44 -5.30
C ASP A 209 0.69 -11.28 -5.20
N LEU A 210 1.57 -10.97 -4.24
CA LEU A 210 2.81 -11.70 -3.97
C LEU A 210 2.63 -12.88 -3.00
N GLY A 211 1.44 -13.05 -2.42
CA GLY A 211 1.15 -14.10 -1.43
C GLY A 211 1.93 -13.94 -0.12
N VAL A 212 2.39 -12.72 0.18
CA VAL A 212 3.07 -12.39 1.45
C VAL A 212 2.06 -11.96 2.52
N GLY A 213 2.52 -11.77 3.76
CA GLY A 213 1.66 -11.36 4.86
C GLY A 213 1.07 -9.97 4.63
N TRP A 214 -0.26 -9.85 4.68
CA TRP A 214 -0.96 -8.60 4.35
C TRP A 214 -1.02 -7.59 5.51
N GLN A 215 -0.51 -7.93 6.70
CA GLN A 215 -0.79 -7.13 7.88
C GLN A 215 -0.22 -5.71 7.81
N ASP A 216 0.96 -5.54 7.22
CA ASP A 216 1.73 -4.28 7.23
C ASP A 216 0.99 -3.13 6.56
N PRO A 217 0.66 -3.20 5.26
CA PRO A 217 -0.01 -2.11 4.57
C PRO A 217 -1.45 -1.92 5.07
N VAL A 218 -2.08 -2.97 5.59
CA VAL A 218 -3.45 -2.92 6.09
C VAL A 218 -3.53 -2.16 7.41
N ILE A 219 -2.66 -2.45 8.40
CA ILE A 219 -2.68 -1.71 9.67
C ILE A 219 -2.19 -0.29 9.51
N ILE A 220 -1.24 -0.03 8.60
CA ILE A 220 -0.75 1.32 8.33
C ILE A 220 -1.85 2.19 7.72
N ALA A 221 -2.64 1.63 6.79
CA ALA A 221 -3.79 2.33 6.21
C ALA A 221 -4.98 2.43 7.18
N GLU A 222 -5.23 1.41 8.01
CA GLU A 222 -6.37 1.40 8.92
C GLU A 222 -6.13 2.26 10.16
N SER A 223 -4.90 2.25 10.70
CA SER A 223 -4.47 2.82 11.98
C SER A 223 -5.21 2.25 13.21
N GLY A 224 -4.78 2.61 14.41
CA GLY A 224 -5.34 2.16 15.68
C GLY A 224 -4.77 0.84 16.18
N LEU A 225 -5.47 0.24 17.14
CA LEU A 225 -5.23 -1.11 17.64
C LEU A 225 -6.29 -2.03 17.03
N CYS A 226 -5.87 -3.00 16.23
CA CYS A 226 -6.77 -3.81 15.41
C CYS A 226 -6.64 -5.30 15.73
N VAL A 227 -7.79 -5.96 15.68
CA VAL A 227 -7.92 -7.42 15.65
C VAL A 227 -8.42 -7.81 14.27
N TRP A 228 -7.67 -8.66 13.60
CA TRP A 228 -8.00 -9.18 12.28
C TRP A 228 -8.26 -10.67 12.35
N ARG A 229 -9.25 -11.16 11.61
CA ARG A 229 -9.41 -12.61 11.37
C ARG A 229 -8.31 -13.06 10.40
N SER A 230 -7.65 -14.16 10.75
CA SER A 230 -6.70 -14.82 9.87
C SER A 230 -7.41 -15.34 8.62
N GLY A 231 -6.79 -15.16 7.47
CA GLY A 231 -7.38 -15.52 6.19
C GLY A 231 -6.54 -15.08 5.00
N PRO A 232 -6.97 -15.45 3.78
CA PRO A 232 -6.30 -15.03 2.55
C PRO A 232 -6.41 -13.52 2.27
N ARG A 233 -7.33 -12.84 2.96
CA ARG A 233 -7.55 -11.40 2.88
C ARG A 233 -7.80 -10.82 4.27
N PRO A 234 -7.45 -9.55 4.51
CA PRO A 234 -7.73 -8.88 5.77
C PRO A 234 -9.23 -8.78 6.04
N VAL A 235 -9.67 -9.24 7.22
CA VAL A 235 -11.03 -9.02 7.72
C VAL A 235 -10.93 -8.44 9.12
N LEU A 236 -11.29 -7.16 9.26
CA LEU A 236 -11.27 -6.46 10.54
C LEU A 236 -12.40 -6.98 11.43
N GLU A 237 -12.06 -7.51 12.61
CA GLU A 237 -13.04 -7.90 13.62
C GLU A 237 -13.32 -6.78 14.61
N LEU A 238 -12.26 -6.13 15.10
CA LEU A 238 -12.34 -5.10 16.12
C LEU A 238 -11.30 -4.02 15.86
N LYS A 239 -11.69 -2.77 16.09
CA LYS A 239 -10.79 -1.62 16.13
C LYS A 239 -10.97 -0.87 17.44
N HIS A 240 -9.87 -0.61 18.12
CA HIS A 240 -9.79 0.15 19.37
C HIS A 240 -8.82 1.34 19.19
N ASN A 241 -9.01 2.41 19.96
CA ASN A 241 -8.11 3.57 19.96
C ASN A 241 -6.76 3.32 20.68
N GLY A 242 -6.57 2.12 21.25
CA GLY A 242 -5.41 1.76 22.05
C GLY A 242 -5.20 2.51 23.38
N GLU A 243 -6.18 3.26 23.91
CA GLU A 243 -5.97 4.15 25.07
C GLU A 243 -5.33 3.47 26.30
N PHE A 244 -5.69 2.22 26.59
CA PHE A 244 -5.10 1.46 27.70
C PHE A 244 -3.61 1.10 27.52
N LEU A 245 -3.06 1.33 26.33
CA LEU A 245 -1.64 1.17 26.00
C LEU A 245 -0.87 2.49 26.06
N ARG A 246 -1.54 3.63 26.24
CA ARG A 246 -0.89 4.93 26.24
C ARG A 246 0.16 5.02 27.34
N GLY A 247 1.38 5.41 26.97
CA GLY A 247 2.53 5.48 27.85
C GLY A 247 3.06 4.11 28.30
N ARG A 248 2.54 2.99 27.80
CA ARG A 248 2.89 1.63 28.27
C ARG A 248 3.79 0.86 27.32
N MET A 249 4.26 1.48 26.23
CA MET A 249 4.98 0.77 25.18
C MET A 249 6.32 1.41 24.84
N ALA A 250 7.31 0.56 24.58
CA ALA A 250 8.57 0.97 23.99
C ALA A 250 9.05 -0.06 22.96
N LEU A 251 9.90 0.41 22.05
CA LEU A 251 10.68 -0.44 21.16
C LEU A 251 12.12 -0.54 21.67
N TYR A 252 12.73 -1.70 21.52
CA TYR A 252 14.15 -1.94 21.75
C TYR A 252 14.84 -2.38 20.46
N TRP A 253 15.86 -1.65 20.02
CA TRP A 253 16.69 -2.06 18.87
C TRP A 253 17.66 -3.18 19.30
N THR A 254 17.58 -4.32 18.63
CA THR A 254 18.33 -5.52 19.02
C THR A 254 19.79 -5.53 18.53
N GLY A 255 20.22 -4.51 17.79
CA GLY A 255 21.58 -4.40 17.26
C GLY A 255 21.78 -5.01 15.88
N ALA A 256 20.84 -5.82 15.39
CA ALA A 256 20.91 -6.47 14.08
C ALA A 256 19.61 -6.25 13.29
N PRO A 257 19.66 -6.07 11.95
CA PRO A 257 18.46 -6.04 11.12
C PRO A 257 17.80 -7.43 11.07
N HIS A 258 16.48 -7.47 10.88
CA HIS A 258 15.77 -8.71 10.57
C HIS A 258 15.81 -9.04 9.06
N ASP A 259 15.80 -10.33 8.72
CA ASP A 259 15.68 -10.83 7.33
C ASP A 259 14.47 -11.75 7.20
N THR A 260 13.32 -11.18 6.85
CA THR A 260 12.05 -11.93 6.70
C THR A 260 12.11 -13.00 5.59
N PRO A 261 12.63 -12.71 4.37
CA PRO A 261 12.83 -13.74 3.35
C PRO A 261 13.67 -14.93 3.81
N GLY A 262 14.74 -14.70 4.55
CA GLY A 262 15.64 -15.75 5.05
C GLY A 262 14.96 -16.74 6.01
N ILE A 263 13.95 -16.30 6.75
CA ILE A 263 13.29 -17.10 7.81
C ILE A 263 11.91 -17.62 7.42
N CYS A 264 11.37 -17.25 6.25
CA CYS A 264 9.99 -17.59 5.86
C CYS A 264 9.70 -19.11 5.81
N LYS A 265 10.75 -19.94 5.71
CA LYS A 265 10.68 -21.41 5.65
C LYS A 265 10.91 -22.11 6.98
N ASN A 266 11.18 -21.38 8.07
CA ASN A 266 11.36 -22.00 9.38
C ASN A 266 10.09 -22.72 9.81
N GLU A 267 10.24 -23.88 10.45
CA GLU A 267 9.13 -24.57 11.10
C GLU A 267 8.65 -23.75 12.30
N ARG A 268 7.33 -23.66 12.47
CA ARG A 268 6.69 -22.86 13.52
C ARG A 268 5.51 -23.59 14.13
N ASP A 269 5.30 -23.40 15.43
CA ASP A 269 4.09 -23.85 16.09
C ASP A 269 2.92 -22.89 15.81
N TYR A 270 2.31 -23.05 14.64
CA TYR A 270 1.15 -22.25 14.23
C TYR A 270 -0.05 -22.42 15.18
N ALA A 271 -0.14 -23.52 15.93
CA ALA A 271 -1.20 -23.69 16.92
C ALA A 271 -0.93 -22.83 18.16
N ALA A 272 0.32 -22.72 18.61
CA ALA A 272 0.72 -21.78 19.67
C ALA A 272 0.53 -20.32 19.25
N ILE A 273 0.90 -19.98 18.02
CA ILE A 273 0.69 -18.64 17.46
C ILE A 273 -0.81 -18.30 17.45
N ALA A 274 -1.67 -19.24 17.03
CA ALA A 274 -3.13 -19.03 17.04
C ALA A 274 -3.69 -18.85 18.46
N ARG A 275 -3.21 -19.61 19.45
CA ARG A 275 -3.59 -19.43 20.87
C ARG A 275 -3.18 -18.06 21.41
N ALA A 276 -1.99 -17.58 21.04
CA ALA A 276 -1.54 -16.23 21.38
C ALA A 276 -2.43 -15.17 20.74
N GLY A 277 -2.78 -15.33 19.46
CA GLY A 277 -3.71 -14.45 18.75
C GLY A 277 -5.09 -14.36 19.42
N ALA A 278 -5.65 -15.51 19.83
CA ALA A 278 -6.93 -15.55 20.56
C ALA A 278 -6.86 -14.83 21.91
N THR A 279 -5.80 -15.05 22.68
CA THR A 279 -5.59 -14.36 23.96
C THR A 279 -5.46 -12.86 23.77
N ALA A 280 -4.71 -12.41 22.76
CA ALA A 280 -4.58 -10.98 22.44
C ALA A 280 -5.91 -10.37 21.99
N ARG A 281 -6.70 -11.09 21.18
CA ARG A 281 -8.03 -10.64 20.75
C ARG A 281 -8.93 -10.36 21.94
N ASP A 282 -8.97 -11.27 22.92
CA ASP A 282 -9.76 -11.08 24.13
C ASP A 282 -9.23 -9.94 25.01
N ALA A 283 -7.91 -9.75 25.05
CA ALA A 283 -7.29 -8.62 25.73
C ALA A 283 -7.73 -7.27 25.14
N VAL A 284 -7.73 -7.14 23.81
CA VAL A 284 -8.19 -5.90 23.14
C VAL A 284 -9.69 -5.68 23.36
N TRP A 285 -10.51 -6.74 23.31
CA TRP A 285 -11.95 -6.63 23.56
C TRP A 285 -12.28 -6.12 24.98
N ARG A 286 -11.45 -6.48 25.96
CA ARG A 286 -11.63 -6.13 27.38
C ARG A 286 -10.81 -4.91 27.82
N SER A 287 -9.98 -4.36 26.93
CA SER A 287 -8.99 -3.33 27.26
C SER A 287 -8.09 -3.73 28.42
N ASP A 288 -7.67 -5.00 28.45
CA ASP A 288 -6.92 -5.63 29.53
C ASP A 288 -5.42 -5.74 29.20
N LEU A 289 -4.63 -4.85 29.80
CA LEU A 289 -3.18 -4.83 29.62
C LEU A 289 -2.50 -6.10 30.13
N ALA A 290 -2.95 -6.68 31.24
CA ALA A 290 -2.33 -7.86 31.83
C ALA A 290 -2.55 -9.10 30.94
N LEU A 291 -3.75 -9.21 30.37
CA LEU A 291 -4.08 -10.25 29.40
C LEU A 291 -3.32 -10.06 28.07
N LEU A 292 -3.14 -8.82 27.62
CA LEU A 292 -2.33 -8.54 26.43
C LEU A 292 -0.87 -8.91 26.67
N ALA A 293 -0.33 -8.59 27.85
CA ALA A 293 1.01 -9.01 28.24
C ALA A 293 1.14 -10.54 28.28
N ALA A 294 0.11 -11.26 28.72
CA ALA A 294 0.10 -12.73 28.64
C ALA A 294 0.17 -13.24 27.19
N ALA A 295 -0.57 -12.63 26.26
CA ALA A 295 -0.51 -12.98 24.85
C ALA A 295 0.86 -12.68 24.21
N VAL A 296 1.49 -11.56 24.60
CA VAL A 296 2.86 -11.22 24.18
C VAL A 296 3.87 -12.24 24.71
N ARG A 297 3.77 -12.66 25.98
CA ARG A 297 4.63 -13.72 26.54
C ARG A 297 4.44 -15.06 25.81
N GLN A 298 3.21 -15.43 25.46
CA GLN A 298 2.94 -16.63 24.65
C GLN A 298 3.63 -16.54 23.28
N SER A 299 3.54 -15.39 22.61
CA SER A 299 4.22 -15.15 21.33
C SER A 299 5.75 -15.20 21.47
N SER A 300 6.29 -14.61 22.53
CA SER A 300 7.71 -14.63 22.85
C SER A 300 8.23 -16.05 23.09
N ALA A 301 7.48 -16.89 23.79
CA ALA A 301 7.83 -18.29 23.99
C ALA A 301 7.93 -19.06 22.66
N VAL A 302 7.05 -18.79 21.70
CA VAL A 302 7.15 -19.36 20.33
C VAL A 302 8.44 -18.88 19.65
N GLN A 303 8.71 -17.58 19.69
CA GLN A 303 9.92 -16.99 19.09
C GLN A 303 11.21 -17.58 19.66
N ARG A 304 11.24 -17.84 20.97
CA ARG A 304 12.39 -18.48 21.64
C ARG A 304 12.53 -19.94 21.24
N ALA A 305 11.43 -20.68 21.10
CA ALA A 305 11.43 -22.04 20.57
C ALA A 305 11.88 -22.11 19.10
N GLU A 306 11.66 -21.05 18.31
CA GLU A 306 12.20 -20.91 16.95
C GLU A 306 13.71 -20.62 16.92
N GLY A 307 14.35 -20.34 18.06
CA GLY A 307 15.79 -20.10 18.18
C GLY A 307 16.19 -18.62 18.12
N MET A 308 15.26 -17.68 18.34
CA MET A 308 15.60 -16.26 18.46
C MET A 308 16.43 -16.00 19.73
N ALA A 309 17.36 -15.04 19.64
CA ALA A 309 18.20 -14.64 20.77
C ALA A 309 17.36 -14.12 21.95
N PRO A 310 17.85 -14.27 23.20
CA PRO A 310 17.14 -13.74 24.35
C PRO A 310 17.19 -12.21 24.35
N LEU A 311 16.10 -11.59 24.80
CA LEU A 311 15.94 -10.15 24.90
C LEU A 311 16.24 -9.64 26.33
N PRO A 312 16.58 -8.35 26.50
CA PRO A 312 16.77 -7.76 27.83
C PRO A 312 15.56 -7.98 28.74
N GLY A 313 15.83 -8.47 29.97
CA GLY A 313 14.80 -8.87 30.94
C GLY A 313 14.60 -10.39 31.04
N GLU A 314 15.11 -11.17 30.08
CA GLU A 314 15.18 -12.63 30.19
C GLU A 314 16.33 -13.08 31.09
N ALA A 315 16.17 -14.25 31.71
CA ALA A 315 17.17 -14.80 32.62
C ALA A 315 18.53 -15.10 31.93
N ASP A 316 18.49 -15.50 30.65
CA ASP A 316 19.65 -15.72 29.79
C ASP A 316 19.89 -14.56 28.80
N GLY A 317 19.18 -13.44 28.97
CA GLY A 317 19.28 -12.26 28.12
C GLY A 317 20.43 -11.32 28.47
N PRO A 318 20.68 -10.31 27.62
CA PRO A 318 21.66 -9.27 27.90
C PRO A 318 21.39 -8.57 29.23
N ALA A 319 22.34 -8.70 30.17
CA ALA A 319 22.24 -8.12 31.51
C ALA A 319 22.66 -6.63 31.53
N GLY A 320 22.17 -5.90 32.54
CA GLY A 320 22.55 -4.49 32.77
C GLY A 320 21.96 -3.49 31.78
N ILE A 321 21.06 -3.91 30.89
CA ILE A 321 20.39 -3.02 29.94
C ILE A 321 19.15 -2.36 30.57
N LEU A 322 18.33 -3.12 31.31
CA LEU A 322 17.18 -2.55 32.00
C LEU A 322 17.62 -1.84 33.28
N PRO A 323 17.09 -0.65 33.61
CA PRO A 323 17.38 0.03 34.87
C PRO A 323 16.94 -0.78 36.09
N ASP A 324 17.66 -0.59 37.20
CA ASP A 324 17.36 -1.28 38.46
C ASP A 324 15.90 -1.07 38.92
N GLY A 325 15.24 -2.17 39.28
CA GLY A 325 13.86 -2.16 39.77
C GLY A 325 12.80 -1.89 38.69
N VAL A 326 13.15 -1.86 37.40
CA VAL A 326 12.15 -1.86 36.32
C VAL A 326 11.94 -3.28 35.81
N GLN A 327 10.67 -3.72 35.79
CA GLN A 327 10.28 -5.02 35.27
C GLN A 327 9.18 -4.84 34.22
N PRO A 328 9.52 -4.93 32.91
CA PRO A 328 8.51 -4.95 31.87
C PRO A 328 7.53 -6.11 32.06
N LEU A 329 6.25 -5.90 31.73
CA LEU A 329 5.20 -6.91 31.82
C LEU A 329 5.40 -8.04 30.81
N ALA A 330 5.84 -7.70 29.60
CA ALA A 330 6.08 -8.64 28.52
C ALA A 330 6.90 -7.99 27.39
N TRP A 331 7.53 -8.82 26.57
CA TRP A 331 8.24 -8.39 25.37
C TRP A 331 8.25 -9.50 24.31
N LYS A 332 8.43 -9.11 23.05
CA LYS A 332 8.64 -10.01 21.92
C LYS A 332 9.32 -9.26 20.77
N TYR A 333 9.93 -9.98 19.84
CA TYR A 333 10.36 -9.40 18.57
C TYR A 333 9.16 -8.95 17.73
N CYS A 334 9.30 -7.83 17.02
CA CYS A 334 8.32 -7.35 16.04
C CYS A 334 8.46 -8.09 14.71
N GLY A 335 7.34 -8.24 13.99
CA GLY A 335 7.33 -8.81 12.64
C GLY A 335 7.83 -10.26 12.61
N GLY A 336 8.73 -10.55 11.67
CA GLY A 336 9.29 -11.90 11.50
C GLY A 336 10.25 -12.35 12.61
N GLY A 337 10.80 -11.42 13.40
CA GLY A 337 11.83 -11.68 14.40
C GLY A 337 13.23 -11.94 13.83
N PHE A 338 14.10 -12.59 14.60
CA PHE A 338 15.54 -12.79 14.28
C PHE A 338 16.32 -11.50 14.03
N GLY A 339 16.05 -10.48 14.83
CA GLY A 339 16.61 -9.13 14.69
C GLY A 339 15.51 -8.09 14.61
N GLY A 340 15.88 -6.85 14.30
CA GLY A 340 14.97 -5.72 14.24
C GLY A 340 14.68 -5.13 15.61
N TYR A 341 13.47 -4.60 15.77
CA TYR A 341 12.98 -4.15 17.07
C TYR A 341 12.23 -5.25 17.82
N ALA A 342 12.29 -5.18 19.14
CA ALA A 342 11.35 -5.85 20.03
C ALA A 342 10.40 -4.83 20.66
N VAL A 343 9.12 -5.21 20.84
CA VAL A 343 8.13 -4.41 21.56
C VAL A 343 8.11 -4.84 23.03
N TYR A 344 8.05 -3.86 23.93
CA TYR A 344 7.99 -4.02 25.38
C TYR A 344 6.73 -3.37 25.93
N LEU A 345 6.09 -4.03 26.90
CA LEU A 345 4.92 -3.54 27.63
C LEU A 345 5.28 -3.23 29.09
N PHE A 346 4.76 -2.13 29.64
CA PHE A 346 5.08 -1.65 30.99
C PHE A 346 3.83 -1.45 31.86
N ALA A 347 4.00 -1.52 33.19
CA ALA A 347 2.90 -1.34 34.14
C ALA A 347 2.57 0.14 34.38
N SER A 348 3.46 1.07 33.99
CA SER A 348 3.23 2.51 34.07
C SER A 348 4.06 3.29 33.05
N GLU A 349 3.68 4.54 32.81
CA GLU A 349 4.45 5.49 32.01
C GLU A 349 5.81 5.80 32.64
N SER A 350 5.89 5.93 33.96
CA SER A 350 7.14 6.16 34.67
C SER A 350 8.16 5.04 34.46
N GLU A 351 7.72 3.77 34.48
CA GLU A 351 8.60 2.64 34.17
C GLU A 351 9.08 2.68 32.72
N ARG A 352 8.17 2.91 31.77
CA ARG A 352 8.50 3.03 30.34
C ARG A 352 9.53 4.13 30.11
N ASP A 353 9.33 5.31 30.70
CA ASP A 353 10.23 6.46 30.52
C ASP A 353 11.61 6.22 31.11
N ARG A 354 11.69 5.56 32.27
CA ARG A 354 12.97 5.15 32.85
C ARG A 354 13.75 4.23 31.91
N VAL A 355 13.07 3.29 31.23
CA VAL A 355 13.72 2.43 30.24
C VAL A 355 14.09 3.21 28.97
N CYS A 356 13.24 4.11 28.49
CA CYS A 356 13.51 4.93 27.30
C CYS A 356 14.65 5.94 27.49
N ALA A 357 15.09 6.20 28.73
CA ALA A 357 16.33 6.93 29.01
C ALA A 357 17.60 6.12 28.68
N VAL A 358 17.48 4.79 28.51
CA VAL A 358 18.58 3.90 28.10
C VAL A 358 18.70 3.87 26.57
N ALA A 359 19.94 3.89 26.08
CA ALA A 359 20.23 3.80 24.66
C ALA A 359 19.62 2.53 24.02
N GLY A 360 19.02 2.69 22.85
CA GLY A 360 18.39 1.60 22.10
C GLY A 360 16.89 1.41 22.39
N PHE A 361 16.38 1.97 23.50
CA PHE A 361 14.95 2.04 23.73
C PHE A 361 14.33 3.32 23.17
N ARG A 362 13.10 3.23 22.67
CA ARG A 362 12.34 4.37 22.15
C ARG A 362 10.88 4.26 22.57
N PRO A 363 10.26 5.34 23.09
CA PRO A 363 8.85 5.32 23.43
C PRO A 363 8.01 5.25 22.16
N ILE A 364 6.91 4.51 22.22
CA ILE A 364 5.92 4.45 21.13
C ILE A 364 4.52 4.55 21.71
N GLU A 365 3.61 5.14 20.94
CA GLU A 365 2.21 5.33 21.33
C GLU A 365 1.27 4.78 20.26
N PRO A 366 0.08 4.29 20.63
CA PRO A 366 -0.95 3.93 19.66
C PRO A 366 -1.29 5.15 18.78
N TYR A 367 -1.28 4.96 17.47
CA TYR A 367 -1.63 5.98 16.49
C TYR A 367 -2.96 5.65 15.84
N LEU A 368 -3.93 6.54 15.97
CA LEU A 368 -5.22 6.46 15.29
C LEU A 368 -5.39 7.70 14.41
N ALA A 369 -5.46 7.50 13.10
CA ALA A 369 -5.72 8.58 12.16
C ALA A 369 -7.18 9.06 12.32
N LEU A 370 -7.36 10.38 12.37
CA LEU A 370 -8.68 10.99 12.23
C LEU A 370 -9.07 10.86 10.75
N LYS A 371 -10.00 9.95 10.45
CA LYS A 371 -10.52 9.75 9.09
C LYS A 371 -11.63 10.74 8.78
#